data_AF-A0A3A0D5S0-F1
#
_entry.id   AF-A0A3A0D5S0-F1
#
_cell.length_a   1.000
_cell.length_b   1.000
_cell.length_c   1.000
_cell.angle_alpha   90.00
_cell.angle_beta   90.00
_cell.angle_gamma   90.00
#
_symmetry.space_group_name_H-M   'P 1'
#
loop_
_entity.id
_entity.type
_entity.pdbx_description
1 polymer ?
#
loop_
_entity_poly.entity_id
_entity_poly.type
_entity_poly.pdbx_seq_one_letter_code
_entity_poly.pdbx_strand_id
1 'polypeptide(L)'
;HETGAYLIEAFNDKLMAHTAVVISPLGMITKSSAFARSELIFVCNKMTGEPVAGVTLRLIQQRKEQAVVITDKNGLAYFEKKPVNPSEIEEEYGSSSLILGQKGNDFVLSDPYYYYAGEERQYVVHAYTDRPIYRPGQMVYFKSIVRRLTEAGYQIYGNSDVEIKVTDARGNEIYRQTLKSWQRNRRWEVISLRPRFRVASRIMPHLKLKNTKSRSTKSK
;
A
#
# COMPACT_ATOMS: atom_id res chain seq x y z
N HIS A 1 -3.39 -4.66 38.43
CA HIS A 1 -4.24 -3.62 37.82
C HIS A 1 -5.39 -4.30 37.11
N GLU A 2 -6.56 -3.69 37.15
CA GLU A 2 -7.71 -4.15 36.37
C GLU A 2 -7.46 -3.91 34.88
N THR A 3 -8.22 -4.62 34.05
CA THR A 3 -8.22 -4.38 32.61
C THR A 3 -8.76 -2.98 32.34
N GLY A 4 -8.08 -2.20 31.50
CA GLY A 4 -8.48 -0.83 31.22
C GLY A 4 -7.50 -0.08 30.31
N ALA A 5 -7.99 1.03 29.74
CA ALA A 5 -7.17 2.03 29.08
C ALA A 5 -6.81 3.11 30.09
N TYR A 6 -5.53 3.38 30.26
CA TYR A 6 -5.01 4.31 31.22
C TYR A 6 -4.22 5.41 30.51
N LEU A 7 -4.40 6.65 30.93
CA LEU A 7 -3.47 7.73 30.60
C LEU A 7 -2.49 7.84 31.77
N ILE A 8 -1.20 7.66 31.49
CA ILE A 8 -0.14 7.88 32.47
C ILE A 8 0.42 9.27 32.20
N GLU A 9 0.34 10.11 33.22
CA GLU A 9 0.88 11.47 33.20
C GLU A 9 2.10 11.50 34.14
N ALA A 10 3.24 11.90 33.60
CA ALA A 10 4.47 12.08 34.36
C ALA A 10 4.86 13.55 34.34
N PHE A 11 5.05 14.13 35.51
CA PHE A 11 5.40 15.54 35.67
C PHE A 11 6.67 15.70 36.50
N ASN A 12 7.45 16.72 36.15
CA ASN A 12 8.51 17.34 36.93
C ASN A 12 8.27 18.86 36.83
N ASP A 13 8.75 19.66 37.77
CA ASP A 13 8.52 21.12 37.92
C ASP A 13 8.56 21.96 36.62
N LYS A 14 9.20 21.48 35.54
CA LYS A 14 9.30 22.14 34.24
C LYS A 14 8.74 21.36 33.04
N LEU A 15 8.44 20.08 33.20
CA LEU A 15 8.14 19.18 32.08
C LEU A 15 6.99 18.25 32.41
N MET A 16 6.15 18.00 31.41
CA MET A 16 5.02 17.08 31.49
C MET A 16 5.06 16.14 30.28
N ALA A 17 4.90 14.85 30.53
CA ALA A 17 4.82 13.80 29.52
C ALA A 17 3.56 12.97 29.74
N HIS A 18 2.90 12.57 28.66
CA HIS A 18 1.72 11.71 28.70
C HIS A 18 1.94 10.49 27.81
N THR A 19 1.49 9.33 28.28
CA THR A 19 1.42 8.12 27.45
C THR A 19 0.15 7.34 27.75
N ALA A 20 -0.50 6.83 26.72
CA ALA A 20 -1.59 5.88 26.89
C ALA A 20 -1.03 4.48 27.11
N VAL A 21 -1.63 3.71 28.01
CA VAL A 21 -1.30 2.30 28.28
C VAL A 21 -2.57 1.48 28.31
N VAL A 22 -2.52 0.35 27.61
CA VAL A 22 -3.60 -0.64 27.56
C VAL A 22 -3.22 -1.84 28.41
N ILE A 23 -3.99 -2.09 29.46
CA ILE A 23 -3.86 -3.28 30.30
C ILE A 23 -4.98 -4.24 29.91
N SER A 24 -4.60 -5.32 29.24
CA SER A 24 -5.52 -6.37 28.77
C SER A 24 -4.76 -7.68 28.60
N PRO A 25 -5.35 -8.85 28.91
CA PRO A 25 -4.75 -10.16 28.65
C PRO A 25 -4.74 -10.52 27.16
N LEU A 26 -5.48 -9.79 26.31
CA LEU A 26 -5.56 -10.07 24.88
C LEU A 26 -4.31 -9.59 24.13
N GLY A 27 -3.86 -10.41 23.18
CA GLY A 27 -2.89 -10.08 22.15
C GLY A 27 -3.50 -10.27 20.76
N MET A 28 -3.07 -9.47 19.79
CA MET A 28 -3.56 -9.54 18.42
C MET A 28 -2.38 -9.60 17.45
N ILE A 29 -2.46 -10.52 16.50
CA ILE A 29 -1.57 -10.59 15.34
C ILE A 29 -2.42 -10.33 14.11
N THR A 30 -1.98 -9.40 13.27
CA THR A 30 -2.65 -9.04 12.02
C THR A 30 -1.75 -9.35 10.84
N LYS A 31 -2.32 -10.00 9.83
CA LYS A 31 -1.67 -10.27 8.56
C LYS A 31 -2.54 -9.75 7.41
N SER A 32 -2.03 -8.75 6.72
CA SER A 32 -2.66 -8.22 5.52
C SER A 32 -2.32 -9.10 4.32
N SER A 33 -3.30 -9.32 3.44
CA SER A 33 -3.08 -10.00 2.16
C SER A 33 -2.40 -9.10 1.14
N ALA A 34 -1.94 -9.71 0.03
CA ALA A 34 -1.43 -8.95 -1.10
C ALA A 34 -2.47 -7.92 -1.58
N PHE A 35 -2.01 -6.70 -1.84
CA PHE A 35 -2.89 -5.56 -2.20
C PHE A 35 -3.90 -5.18 -1.12
N ALA A 36 -3.59 -5.49 0.15
CA ALA A 36 -4.38 -5.22 1.36
C ALA A 36 -5.90 -5.34 1.16
N ARG A 37 -6.34 -6.35 0.40
CA ARG A 37 -7.77 -6.62 0.15
C ARG A 37 -8.44 -7.36 1.29
N SER A 38 -7.63 -7.91 2.17
CA SER A 38 -8.13 -8.62 3.34
C SER A 38 -7.14 -8.60 4.48
N GLU A 39 -7.68 -8.79 5.67
CA GLU A 39 -6.92 -8.91 6.91
C GLU A 39 -7.28 -10.24 7.57
N LEU A 40 -6.26 -11.05 7.84
CA LEU A 40 -6.37 -12.19 8.74
C LEU A 40 -5.96 -11.74 10.13
N ILE A 41 -6.83 -11.98 11.11
CA ILE A 41 -6.60 -11.62 12.50
C ILE A 41 -6.57 -12.88 13.33
N PHE A 42 -5.56 -12.97 14.20
CA PHE A 42 -5.47 -13.96 15.25
C PHE A 42 -5.46 -13.25 16.59
N VAL A 43 -6.38 -13.64 17.48
CA VAL A 43 -6.46 -13.12 18.84
C VAL A 43 -6.17 -14.24 19.83
N CYS A 44 -5.25 -13.98 20.74
CA CYS A 44 -4.81 -14.92 21.76
C CYS A 44 -4.70 -14.26 23.14
N ASN A 45 -4.56 -15.08 24.17
CA ASN A 45 -4.08 -14.62 25.47
C ASN A 45 -2.57 -14.36 25.34
N LYS A 46 -2.13 -13.14 25.63
CA LYS A 46 -0.73 -12.72 25.44
C LYS A 46 0.27 -13.42 26.37
N MET A 47 -0.22 -13.97 27.49
CA MET A 47 0.62 -14.67 28.48
C MET A 47 0.74 -16.17 28.15
N THR A 48 -0.36 -16.81 27.74
CA THR A 48 -0.39 -18.26 27.50
C THR A 48 -0.23 -18.63 26.02
N GLY A 49 -0.51 -17.70 25.11
CA GLY A 49 -0.55 -17.93 23.66
C GLY A 49 -1.83 -18.63 23.17
N GLU A 50 -2.75 -18.99 24.07
CA GLU A 50 -3.96 -19.73 23.71
C GLU A 50 -4.93 -18.87 22.88
N PRO A 51 -5.60 -19.44 21.87
CA PRO A 51 -6.56 -18.73 21.05
C PRO A 51 -7.78 -18.27 21.86
N VAL A 52 -8.26 -17.06 21.59
CA VAL A 52 -9.45 -16.50 22.27
C VAL A 52 -10.60 -16.33 21.29
N ALA A 53 -11.61 -17.19 21.44
CA ALA A 53 -12.86 -17.13 20.69
C ALA A 53 -13.81 -16.05 21.21
N GLY A 54 -14.74 -15.59 20.37
CA GLY A 54 -15.81 -14.68 20.78
C GLY A 54 -15.36 -13.24 21.03
N VAL A 55 -14.22 -12.82 20.49
CA VAL A 55 -13.76 -11.42 20.56
C VAL A 55 -14.41 -10.67 19.40
N THR A 56 -15.12 -9.59 19.71
CA THR A 56 -15.71 -8.69 18.70
C THR A 56 -14.61 -7.79 18.16
N LEU A 57 -14.32 -7.90 16.88
CA LEU A 57 -13.36 -7.08 16.15
C LEU A 57 -14.08 -6.06 15.27
N ARG A 58 -13.66 -4.81 15.33
CA ARG A 58 -14.15 -3.68 14.53
C ARG A 58 -13.02 -3.16 13.66
N LEU A 59 -13.25 -3.10 12.35
CA LEU A 59 -12.36 -2.46 11.39
C LEU A 59 -12.79 -1.00 11.22
N ILE A 60 -11.93 -0.08 11.62
CA ILE A 60 -12.16 1.37 11.53
C ILE A 60 -11.24 1.91 10.44
N GLN A 61 -11.80 2.53 9.40
CA GLN A 61 -11.05 3.20 8.34
C GLN A 61 -11.66 4.59 8.12
N GLN A 62 -10.81 5.61 7.96
CA GLN A 62 -11.26 7.00 7.80
C GLN A 62 -12.25 7.42 8.90
N ARG A 63 -11.93 7.06 10.16
CA ARG A 63 -12.76 7.32 11.34
C ARG A 63 -14.19 6.73 11.30
N LYS A 64 -14.47 5.81 10.37
CA LYS A 64 -15.75 5.10 10.26
C LYS A 64 -15.55 3.61 10.46
N GLU A 65 -16.48 3.00 11.20
CA GLU A 65 -16.57 1.54 11.28
C GLU A 65 -17.00 0.99 9.92
N GLN A 66 -16.14 0.16 9.32
CA GLN A 66 -16.36 -0.44 8.01
C GLN A 66 -16.94 -1.86 8.12
N ALA A 67 -16.54 -2.60 9.15
CA ALA A 67 -16.94 -3.98 9.35
C ALA A 67 -16.79 -4.39 10.81
N VAL A 68 -17.61 -5.37 11.21
CA VAL A 68 -17.53 -6.05 12.51
C VAL A 68 -17.53 -7.55 12.28
N VAL A 69 -16.59 -8.25 12.91
CA VAL A 69 -16.50 -9.72 12.87
C VAL A 69 -16.20 -10.25 14.27
N ILE A 70 -16.45 -11.54 14.49
CA ILE A 70 -16.20 -12.20 15.78
C ILE A 70 -15.19 -13.32 15.57
N THR A 71 -14.23 -13.47 16.47
CA THR A 71 -13.25 -14.57 16.39
C THR A 71 -13.90 -15.93 16.58
N ASP A 72 -13.49 -16.89 15.76
CA ASP A 72 -13.93 -18.28 15.83
C ASP A 72 -13.31 -19.04 17.01
N LYS A 73 -13.61 -20.34 17.13
CA LYS A 73 -13.06 -21.22 18.17
C LYS A 73 -11.53 -21.30 18.21
N ASN A 74 -10.86 -20.94 17.11
CA ASN A 74 -9.41 -20.93 16.97
C ASN A 74 -8.83 -19.52 17.17
N GLY A 75 -9.63 -18.55 17.63
CA GLY A 75 -9.19 -17.17 17.80
C GLY A 75 -8.97 -16.43 16.48
N LEU A 76 -9.44 -16.97 15.35
CA LEU A 76 -9.26 -16.40 14.02
C LEU A 76 -10.47 -15.60 13.58
N ALA A 77 -10.21 -14.53 12.84
CA ALA A 77 -11.22 -13.74 12.16
C ALA A 77 -10.65 -13.17 10.85
N TYR A 78 -11.56 -12.78 9.96
CA TYR A 78 -11.18 -12.30 8.63
C TYR A 78 -12.01 -11.08 8.25
N PHE A 79 -11.34 -10.01 7.78
CA PHE A 79 -12.01 -8.89 7.12
C PHE A 79 -11.74 -8.93 5.62
N GLU A 80 -12.78 -8.74 4.82
CA GLU A 80 -12.63 -8.31 3.44
C GLU A 80 -12.67 -6.79 3.38
N LYS A 81 -11.57 -6.18 2.93
CA LYS A 81 -11.49 -4.73 2.75
C LYS A 81 -12.15 -4.37 1.43
N LYS A 82 -13.13 -3.47 1.47
CA LYS A 82 -13.65 -2.83 0.26
C LYS A 82 -12.55 -1.93 -0.31
N PRO A 83 -12.37 -1.88 -1.64
CA PRO A 83 -11.42 -0.96 -2.25
C PRO A 83 -11.84 0.46 -1.89
N VAL A 84 -10.97 1.17 -1.17
CA VAL A 84 -11.16 2.59 -0.86
C VAL A 84 -10.84 3.38 -2.13
N ASN A 85 -11.76 4.23 -2.55
CA ASN A 85 -11.53 5.08 -3.71
C ASN A 85 -10.44 6.11 -3.36
N PRO A 86 -9.35 6.24 -4.13
CA PRO A 86 -8.28 7.19 -3.80
C PRO A 86 -8.75 8.64 -3.67
N SER A 87 -9.84 9.02 -4.33
CA SER A 87 -10.45 10.34 -4.21
C SER A 87 -11.22 10.58 -2.90
N GLU A 88 -11.50 9.52 -2.14
CA GLU A 88 -12.17 9.56 -0.84
C GLU A 88 -11.16 9.48 0.32
N ILE A 89 -9.87 9.34 0.02
CA ILE A 89 -8.80 9.40 1.01
C ILE A 89 -8.59 10.87 1.34
N GLU A 90 -9.18 11.35 2.43
CA GLU A 90 -8.72 12.57 3.08
C GLU A 90 -7.23 12.38 3.41
N GLU A 91 -6.36 13.20 2.82
CA GLU A 91 -4.92 13.24 3.10
C GLU A 91 -4.70 13.76 4.53
N GLU A 92 -5.16 13.00 5.52
CA GLU A 92 -4.93 13.30 6.92
C GLU A 92 -3.79 12.41 7.44
N TYR A 93 -2.83 13.05 8.12
CA TYR A 93 -1.74 12.35 8.79
C TYR A 93 -2.32 11.49 9.91
N GLY A 94 -2.40 10.18 9.69
CA GLY A 94 -2.95 9.23 10.64
C GLY A 94 -3.29 7.90 9.98
N SER A 95 -3.34 6.86 10.79
CA SER A 95 -3.51 5.48 10.35
C SER A 95 -4.78 5.30 9.52
N SER A 96 -4.61 4.90 8.26
CA SER A 96 -5.74 4.70 7.34
C SER A 96 -6.66 3.55 7.76
N SER A 97 -6.21 2.70 8.69
CA SER A 97 -6.92 1.53 9.18
C SER A 97 -6.52 1.19 10.62
N LEU A 98 -7.50 1.05 11.52
CA LEU A 98 -7.34 0.57 12.89
C LEU A 98 -8.24 -0.66 13.10
N ILE A 99 -7.74 -1.69 13.78
CA ILE A 99 -8.54 -2.83 14.22
C ILE A 99 -8.65 -2.78 15.74
N LEU A 100 -9.88 -2.70 16.24
CA LEU A 100 -10.19 -2.73 17.67
C LEU A 100 -10.90 -4.04 18.01
N GLY A 101 -10.34 -4.82 18.93
CA GLY A 101 -10.96 -6.01 19.49
C GLY A 101 -11.46 -5.77 20.91
N GLN A 102 -12.63 -6.34 21.24
CA GLN A 102 -13.21 -6.27 22.57
C GLN A 102 -13.87 -7.60 22.96
N LYS A 103 -13.68 -8.02 24.22
CA LYS A 103 -14.40 -9.13 24.85
C LYS A 103 -14.66 -8.80 26.32
N GLY A 104 -15.91 -8.51 26.65
CA GLY A 104 -16.24 -7.95 27.97
C GLY A 104 -15.51 -6.62 28.19
N ASN A 105 -14.71 -6.55 29.25
CA ASN A 105 -13.89 -5.38 29.57
C ASN A 105 -12.50 -5.40 28.90
N ASP A 106 -12.08 -6.55 28.38
CA ASP A 106 -10.79 -6.70 27.70
C ASP A 106 -10.85 -6.13 26.29
N PHE A 107 -9.81 -5.41 25.92
CA PHE A 107 -9.68 -4.84 24.58
C PHE A 107 -8.25 -4.97 24.07
N VAL A 108 -8.11 -4.92 22.76
CA VAL A 108 -6.83 -5.01 22.05
C VAL A 108 -6.93 -4.19 20.79
N LEU A 109 -5.84 -3.54 20.40
CA LEU A 109 -5.80 -2.71 19.21
C LEU A 109 -4.62 -3.10 18.33
N SER A 110 -4.82 -3.04 17.03
CA SER A 110 -3.78 -3.24 16.02
C SER A 110 -3.91 -2.16 14.97
N ASP A 111 -2.77 -1.57 14.65
CA ASP A 111 -2.63 -0.58 13.61
C ASP A 111 -1.67 -1.11 12.55
N PRO A 112 -2.19 -1.78 11.51
CA PRO A 112 -1.36 -2.39 10.48
C PRO A 112 -0.57 -1.34 9.68
N TYR A 113 -1.02 -0.08 9.65
CA TYR A 113 -0.40 0.98 8.86
C TYR A 113 1.06 1.23 9.28
N TYR A 114 1.35 1.21 10.59
CA TYR A 114 2.71 1.41 11.10
C TYR A 114 3.70 0.32 10.65
N TYR A 115 3.22 -0.88 10.34
CA TYR A 115 4.07 -1.98 9.86
C TYR A 115 4.08 -2.08 8.33
N TYR A 116 3.10 -1.51 7.64
CA TYR A 116 2.97 -1.52 6.18
C TYR A 116 3.53 -0.24 5.56
N ALA A 117 4.87 -0.14 5.46
CA ALA A 117 5.55 0.95 4.74
C ALA A 117 5.53 0.80 3.19
N GLY A 118 4.82 -0.20 2.67
CA GLY A 118 4.73 -0.47 1.23
C GLY A 118 3.42 0.01 0.65
N GLU A 119 3.47 1.00 -0.25
CA GLU A 119 2.36 1.30 -1.16
C GLU A 119 1.86 -0.01 -1.83
N GLU A 120 0.54 -0.17 -1.97
CA GLU A 120 -0.06 -1.24 -2.77
C GLU A 120 0.35 -1.13 -4.25
N ARG A 121 1.55 -1.62 -4.57
CA ARG A 121 2.04 -1.60 -5.95
C ARG A 121 1.58 -2.85 -6.66
N GLN A 122 0.38 -2.77 -7.27
CA GLN A 122 -0.11 -3.76 -8.25
C GLN A 122 0.84 -3.95 -9.43
N TYR A 123 1.65 -2.93 -9.72
CA TYR A 123 2.63 -2.94 -10.79
C TYR A 123 4.01 -2.61 -10.24
N VAL A 124 4.99 -3.41 -10.64
CA VAL A 124 6.40 -3.11 -10.44
C VAL A 124 6.99 -2.72 -11.78
N VAL A 125 7.61 -1.53 -11.81
CA VAL A 125 8.23 -1.00 -13.01
C VAL A 125 9.72 -0.81 -12.79
N HIS A 126 10.53 -1.44 -13.63
CA HIS A 126 11.97 -1.21 -13.69
C HIS A 126 12.29 -0.43 -14.95
N ALA A 127 12.63 0.85 -14.80
CA ALA A 127 13.04 1.70 -15.90
C ALA A 127 14.53 2.03 -15.78
N TYR A 128 15.23 1.98 -16.90
CA TYR A 128 16.65 2.34 -16.97
C TYR A 128 16.98 2.91 -18.34
N THR A 129 18.02 3.72 -18.38
CA THR A 129 18.58 4.29 -19.59
C THR A 129 19.80 3.51 -20.04
N ASP A 130 20.25 3.71 -21.29
CA ASP A 130 21.51 3.10 -21.75
C ASP A 130 22.73 3.70 -21.04
N ARG A 131 22.62 4.92 -20.50
CA ARG A 131 23.67 5.61 -19.75
C ARG A 131 23.11 6.38 -18.55
N PRO A 132 23.88 6.52 -17.46
CA PRO A 132 23.44 7.30 -16.30
C PRO A 132 23.50 8.81 -16.50
N ILE A 133 24.24 9.32 -17.50
CA ILE A 133 24.41 10.75 -17.75
C ILE A 133 24.40 11.07 -19.25
N TYR A 134 23.72 12.17 -19.61
CA TYR A 134 23.65 12.69 -20.98
C TYR A 134 24.02 14.17 -21.00
N ARG A 135 24.70 14.58 -22.06
CA ARG A 135 24.97 15.99 -22.39
C ARG A 135 23.83 16.56 -23.24
N PRO A 136 23.64 17.90 -23.25
CA PRO A 136 22.69 18.55 -24.14
C PRO A 136 22.87 18.10 -25.60
N GLY A 137 21.76 17.89 -26.30
CA GLY A 137 21.75 17.41 -27.69
C GLY A 137 21.93 15.90 -27.87
N GLN A 138 22.33 15.15 -26.85
CA GLN A 138 22.41 13.69 -26.94
C GLN A 138 21.03 13.04 -27.00
N MET A 139 20.96 11.90 -27.68
CA MET A 139 19.79 11.05 -27.72
C MET A 139 19.77 10.14 -26.50
N VAL A 140 18.64 10.12 -25.79
CA VAL A 140 18.40 9.19 -24.67
C VAL A 140 17.68 7.96 -25.19
N TYR A 141 18.23 6.78 -24.89
CA TYR A 141 17.52 5.52 -25.03
C TYR A 141 17.17 5.02 -23.65
N PHE A 142 15.96 4.51 -23.50
CA PHE A 142 15.54 3.89 -22.25
C PHE A 142 14.89 2.54 -22.52
N LYS A 143 14.72 1.79 -21.44
CA LYS A 143 13.98 0.54 -21.42
C LYS A 143 13.19 0.45 -20.12
N SER A 144 11.99 -0.11 -20.19
CA SER A 144 11.11 -0.25 -19.03
C SER A 144 10.47 -1.62 -19.02
N ILE A 145 10.58 -2.34 -17.89
CA ILE A 145 9.95 -3.63 -17.68
C ILE A 145 8.79 -3.43 -16.70
N VAL A 146 7.57 -3.69 -17.15
CA VAL A 146 6.37 -3.65 -16.31
C VAL A 146 5.97 -5.07 -15.97
N ARG A 147 5.88 -5.35 -14.67
CA ARG A 147 5.34 -6.60 -14.14
C ARG A 147 4.11 -6.29 -13.31
N ARG A 148 3.08 -7.13 -13.45
CA ARG A 148 1.92 -7.12 -12.58
C ARG A 148 2.17 -8.12 -11.47
N LEU A 149 2.05 -7.71 -10.22
CA LEU A 149 2.01 -8.66 -9.11
C LEU A 149 0.60 -9.28 -9.07
N THR A 150 0.52 -10.60 -8.96
CA THR A 150 -0.72 -11.34 -8.71
C THR A 150 -0.51 -12.30 -7.55
N GLU A 151 -1.55 -12.99 -7.10
CA GLU A 151 -1.46 -14.02 -6.06
C GLU A 151 -0.50 -15.15 -6.45
N ALA A 152 -0.36 -15.44 -7.75
CA ALA A 152 0.56 -16.43 -8.29
C ALA A 152 1.99 -15.89 -8.51
N GLY A 153 2.29 -14.66 -8.08
CA GLY A 153 3.58 -13.99 -8.26
C GLY A 153 3.61 -12.99 -9.42
N TYR A 154 4.81 -12.68 -9.91
CA TYR A 154 4.98 -11.68 -10.96
C TYR A 154 4.58 -12.22 -12.35
N GLN A 155 3.64 -11.52 -12.98
CA GLN A 155 3.19 -11.80 -14.35
C GLN A 155 3.62 -10.68 -15.31
N ILE A 156 3.85 -11.06 -16.56
CA ILE A 156 4.14 -10.11 -17.65
C ILE A 156 2.89 -9.28 -17.91
N TYR A 157 3.02 -7.95 -17.88
CA TYR A 157 1.94 -7.05 -18.24
C TYR A 157 1.98 -6.76 -19.75
N GLY A 158 1.63 -7.76 -20.57
CA GLY A 158 1.70 -7.70 -22.04
C GLY A 158 0.48 -7.06 -22.71
N ASN A 159 0.63 -6.67 -23.98
CA ASN A 159 -0.40 -6.12 -24.89
C ASN A 159 -1.23 -4.96 -24.31
N SER A 160 -0.66 -4.22 -23.37
CA SER A 160 -1.32 -3.13 -22.66
C SER A 160 -0.70 -1.79 -23.02
N ASP A 161 -1.52 -0.75 -23.12
CA ASP A 161 -1.01 0.59 -23.37
C ASP A 161 -0.35 1.14 -22.09
N VAL A 162 0.90 1.57 -22.22
CA VAL A 162 1.71 2.13 -21.13
C VAL A 162 2.11 3.55 -21.53
N GLU A 163 1.63 4.54 -20.77
CA GLU A 163 2.08 5.92 -20.91
C GLU A 163 3.44 6.10 -20.23
N ILE A 164 4.38 6.66 -20.98
CA ILE A 164 5.66 7.12 -20.47
C ILE A 164 5.68 8.64 -20.48
N LYS A 165 6.01 9.19 -19.33
CA LYS A 165 6.29 10.61 -19.13
C LYS A 165 7.74 10.76 -18.67
N VAL A 166 8.47 11.68 -19.29
CA VAL A 166 9.79 12.13 -18.83
C VAL A 166 9.68 13.59 -18.44
N THR A 167 10.26 13.94 -17.30
CA THR A 167 10.29 15.31 -16.77
C THR A 167 11.71 15.84 -16.65
N ASP A 168 11.88 17.15 -16.71
CA ASP A 168 13.12 17.81 -16.31
C ASP A 168 13.26 17.87 -14.77
N ALA A 169 14.36 18.45 -14.28
CA ALA A 169 14.63 18.62 -12.85
C ALA A 169 13.62 19.54 -12.12
N ARG A 170 12.84 20.35 -12.85
CA ARG A 170 11.79 21.21 -12.31
C ARG A 170 10.40 20.55 -12.38
N GLY A 171 10.33 19.29 -12.85
CA GLY A 171 9.08 18.55 -13.02
C GLY A 171 8.32 18.88 -14.32
N ASN A 172 8.86 19.71 -15.19
CA ASN A 172 8.23 20.03 -16.47
C ASN A 172 8.29 18.82 -17.39
N GLU A 173 7.21 18.55 -18.10
CA GLU A 173 7.17 17.46 -19.07
C GLU A 173 7.98 17.81 -20.32
N ILE A 174 8.93 16.93 -20.67
CA ILE A 174 9.77 17.08 -21.86
C ILE A 174 9.55 15.96 -22.87
N TYR A 175 8.85 14.90 -22.47
CA TYR A 175 8.49 13.79 -23.34
C TYR A 175 7.25 13.08 -22.81
N ARG A 176 6.33 12.75 -23.71
CA ARG A 176 5.19 11.88 -23.44
C ARG A 176 4.95 10.97 -24.63
N GLN A 177 4.79 9.68 -24.37
CA GLN A 177 4.36 8.74 -25.39
C GLN A 177 3.63 7.55 -24.76
N THR A 178 2.55 7.11 -25.41
CA THR A 178 1.91 5.83 -25.13
C THR A 178 2.53 4.75 -26.00
N LEU A 179 3.01 3.69 -25.37
CA LEU A 179 3.61 2.54 -26.04
C LEU A 179 2.91 1.26 -25.61
N LYS A 180 2.73 0.33 -26.55
CA LYS A 180 2.23 -1.00 -26.21
C LYS A 180 3.32 -1.81 -25.53
N SER A 181 3.01 -2.37 -24.37
CA SER A 181 3.80 -3.46 -23.82
C SER A 181 3.68 -4.66 -24.73
N TRP A 182 4.80 -5.28 -25.05
CA TRP A 182 4.84 -6.42 -25.97
C TRP A 182 5.68 -7.54 -25.37
N GLN A 183 5.30 -8.79 -25.66
CA GLN A 183 5.89 -10.02 -25.14
C GLN A 183 6.64 -10.75 -26.27
N ARG A 184 7.87 -11.21 -26.04
CA ARG A 184 8.65 -11.99 -27.02
C ARG A 184 9.29 -13.22 -26.38
N ASN A 185 8.77 -14.38 -26.76
CA ASN A 185 9.05 -15.69 -26.18
C ASN A 185 10.52 -16.00 -25.79
N ARG A 186 10.64 -16.48 -24.54
CA ARG A 186 11.66 -17.34 -23.89
C ARG A 186 13.03 -16.71 -23.53
N ARG A 187 13.26 -16.71 -22.20
CA ARG A 187 14.37 -16.19 -21.37
C ARG A 187 14.32 -14.69 -21.06
N TRP A 188 13.99 -14.40 -19.80
CA TRP A 188 14.12 -13.11 -19.11
C TRP A 188 13.73 -11.94 -20.00
N GLU A 189 12.43 -11.87 -20.33
CA GLU A 189 11.96 -10.92 -21.31
C GLU A 189 12.13 -9.48 -20.82
N VAL A 190 12.78 -8.71 -21.67
CA VAL A 190 13.05 -7.31 -21.45
C VAL A 190 12.18 -6.51 -22.40
N ILE A 191 11.11 -5.89 -21.88
CA ILE A 191 10.23 -5.00 -22.63
C ILE A 191 11.08 -3.83 -23.13
N SER A 192 11.27 -3.73 -24.45
CA SER A 192 12.13 -2.71 -25.08
C SER A 192 11.28 -1.68 -25.78
N LEU A 193 11.02 -0.59 -25.07
CA LEU A 193 10.51 0.63 -25.66
C LEU A 193 11.74 1.41 -26.11
N ARG A 194 12.05 1.47 -27.41
CA ARG A 194 13.17 2.29 -27.92
C ARG A 194 12.71 3.63 -28.52
N PRO A 195 12.07 4.53 -27.79
CA PRO A 195 11.95 5.90 -28.25
C PRO A 195 13.23 6.70 -27.95
N ARG A 196 13.38 7.83 -28.64
CA ARG A 196 14.49 8.78 -28.52
C ARG A 196 13.92 10.17 -28.30
N PHE A 197 14.52 10.94 -27.41
CA PHE A 197 14.26 12.38 -27.28
C PHE A 197 15.58 13.13 -27.09
N ARG A 198 15.58 14.43 -27.41
CA ARG A 198 16.76 15.29 -27.36
C ARG A 198 16.82 16.00 -26.01
N VAL A 199 17.93 15.89 -25.30
CA VAL A 199 18.13 16.53 -23.99
C VAL A 199 18.33 18.03 -24.16
N ALA A 200 17.50 18.85 -23.51
CA ALA A 200 17.69 20.30 -23.41
C ALA A 200 18.50 20.72 -22.16
N SER A 201 18.42 19.98 -21.05
CA SER A 201 19.26 20.14 -19.84
C SER A 201 19.15 18.93 -18.89
N ARG A 202 19.86 18.91 -17.74
CA ARG A 202 20.05 17.78 -16.80
C ARG A 202 18.71 17.14 -16.34
N ILE A 203 18.59 15.82 -16.47
CA ILE A 203 17.35 15.05 -16.17
C ILE A 203 17.62 14.05 -15.02
N MET A 204 16.69 13.99 -14.06
CA MET A 204 16.49 12.85 -13.16
C MET A 204 15.26 12.06 -13.65
N PRO A 205 15.35 10.75 -13.91
CA PRO A 205 14.22 10.01 -14.44
C PRO A 205 13.17 9.74 -13.35
N HIS A 206 11.95 10.27 -13.55
CA HIS A 206 10.75 9.86 -12.81
C HIS A 206 9.73 9.32 -13.81
N LEU A 207 9.23 8.09 -13.58
CA LEU A 207 8.16 7.48 -14.37
C LEU A 207 6.87 7.46 -13.52
N LYS A 208 5.83 8.16 -13.96
CA LYS A 208 4.48 8.06 -13.41
C LYS A 208 3.60 7.26 -14.38
N LEU A 209 3.02 6.16 -13.90
CA LEU A 209 1.96 5.45 -14.61
C LEU A 209 0.61 6.09 -14.29
N LYS A 210 -0.19 6.45 -15.31
CA LYS A 210 -1.61 6.79 -15.15
C LYS A 210 -2.47 5.59 -15.53
N ASN A 211 -3.38 5.19 -14.66
CA ASN A 211 -4.37 4.15 -14.91
C ASN A 211 -5.62 4.80 -15.52
N THR A 212 -5.76 4.79 -16.85
CA THR A 212 -6.97 5.30 -17.52
C THR A 212 -7.89 4.15 -17.87
N LYS A 213 -8.86 3.85 -16.98
CA LYS A 213 -10.12 3.23 -17.37
C LYS A 213 -11.21 4.30 -17.38
N SER A 214 -11.34 5.05 -18.47
CA SER A 214 -12.60 5.74 -18.78
C SER A 214 -13.47 4.80 -19.62
N ARG A 215 -14.49 4.19 -19.00
CA ARG A 215 -15.57 3.53 -19.74
C ARG A 215 -16.35 4.63 -20.48
N SER A 216 -16.18 4.69 -21.78
CA SER A 216 -17.10 5.38 -22.69
C SER A 216 -18.38 4.55 -22.79
N THR A 217 -19.45 4.98 -22.15
CA THR A 217 -20.81 4.56 -22.49
C THR A 217 -21.27 5.39 -23.69
N LYS A 218 -21.23 4.80 -24.88
CA LYS A 218 -22.02 5.29 -26.02
C LYS A 218 -23.47 4.86 -25.80
N SER A 219 -24.35 5.83 -25.59
CA SER A 219 -25.79 5.66 -25.78
C SER A 219 -26.07 5.58 -27.29
N LYS A 220 -26.81 4.54 -27.68
CA LYS A 220 -27.73 4.52 -28.80
C LYS A 220 -29.09 4.14 -28.24
#